data_AF-A0A7C6VX32-F1
#
_entry.id   AF-A0A7C6VX32-F1
#
_cell.length_a   1.000
_cell.length_b   1.000
_cell.length_c   1.000
_cell.angle_alpha   90.00
_cell.angle_beta   90.00
_cell.angle_gamma   90.00
#
_symmetry.space_group_name_H-M   'P 1'
#
loop_
_entity.id
_entity.type
_entity.pdbx_description
1 polymer ?
#
loop_
_entity_poly.entity_id
_entity_poly.type
_entity_poly.pdbx_seq_one_letter_code
_entity_poly.pdbx_strand_id
1 'polypeptide(L)'
;MNTIYFPLEVSILLTLFAAAMWGSWMQIVNHVDDYPITGVIFWLYGFSLVLVLGVTVVLAPVLMPGANVWALILENPQSCLKILMGGALMSLGLMFNLTVMSSIGMILATTVGGSISTVLGIGTSIATEGLPGGPASLPFIILTTALFIIGSFLSSYASHCRDKERGNSSKHGTGAVTGKMLVLMLLSSILVNGWAIGTSEGTAKGMPPVLTVVLMATGSFLSVALVSAIEFTRKKQWRQVLCLGRPKKPIVLSAISACCHYGGNLISIYSMPAISATISFLLGKSAALWTIFWGVFYKEFSGVSAKTRRILWYSIALHIVGIIALAFFKVN
;
A
#
# COMPACT_ATOMS: atom_id res chain seq x y z
N MET A 1 -16.85 11.91 18.42
CA MET A 1 -16.69 10.78 19.37
C MET A 1 -15.73 9.80 18.74
N ASN A 2 -14.50 9.66 19.26
CA ASN A 2 -13.54 8.66 18.77
C ASN A 2 -13.93 7.31 19.34
N THR A 3 -14.80 6.57 18.65
CA THR A 3 -15.14 5.21 19.03
C THR A 3 -13.92 4.33 18.75
N ILE A 4 -13.35 3.77 19.82
CA ILE A 4 -12.30 2.76 19.72
C ILE A 4 -12.98 1.43 19.42
N TYR A 5 -12.78 0.90 18.21
CA TYR A 5 -13.41 -0.35 17.77
C TYR A 5 -12.69 -1.59 18.30
N PHE A 6 -11.39 -1.49 18.53
CA PHE A 6 -10.54 -2.59 18.99
C PHE A 6 -9.56 -2.11 20.07
N PRO A 7 -9.20 -2.97 21.03
CA PRO A 7 -8.08 -2.71 21.94
C PRO A 7 -6.78 -2.43 21.18
N LEU A 8 -5.82 -1.80 21.86
CA LEU A 8 -4.55 -1.38 21.25
C LEU A 8 -3.78 -2.58 20.67
N GLU A 9 -3.65 -3.66 21.42
CA GLU A 9 -2.89 -4.86 21.07
C GLU A 9 -3.52 -5.54 19.85
N VAL A 10 -4.85 -5.63 19.84
CA VAL A 10 -5.61 -6.16 18.71
C VAL A 10 -5.41 -5.29 17.48
N SER A 11 -5.42 -3.96 17.63
CA SER A 11 -5.20 -3.01 16.53
C SER A 11 -3.79 -3.12 15.93
N ILE A 12 -2.76 -3.36 16.75
CA ILE A 12 -1.40 -3.60 16.28
C ILE A 12 -1.33 -4.92 15.48
N LEU A 13 -1.89 -6.00 16.02
CA LEU A 13 -1.92 -7.30 15.35
C LEU A 13 -2.69 -7.25 14.03
N LEU A 14 -3.85 -6.59 14.02
CA LEU A 14 -4.66 -6.37 12.83
C LEU A 14 -3.91 -5.56 11.77
N THR A 15 -3.17 -4.51 12.15
CA THR A 15 -2.36 -3.76 11.19
C THR A 15 -1.16 -4.56 10.67
N LEU A 16 -0.53 -5.42 11.48
CA LEU A 16 0.50 -6.34 10.98
C LEU A 16 -0.08 -7.38 10.03
N PHE A 17 -1.30 -7.87 10.28
CA PHE A 17 -2.03 -8.72 9.35
C PHE A 17 -2.38 -7.97 8.05
N ALA A 18 -2.83 -6.71 8.14
CA ALA A 18 -3.03 -5.85 6.98
C ALA A 18 -1.74 -5.68 6.17
N ALA A 19 -0.59 -5.51 6.83
CA ALA A 19 0.71 -5.46 6.17
C ALA A 19 1.06 -6.77 5.45
N ALA A 20 0.69 -7.92 6.01
CA ALA A 20 0.81 -9.23 5.34
C ALA A 20 -0.02 -9.29 4.06
N MET A 21 -1.26 -8.82 4.13
CA MET A 21 -2.15 -8.75 2.97
C MET A 21 -1.59 -7.78 1.90
N TRP A 22 -1.07 -6.62 2.31
CA TRP A 22 -0.41 -5.66 1.42
C TRP A 22 0.87 -6.19 0.76
N GLY A 23 1.68 -6.99 1.45
CA GLY A 23 2.84 -7.65 0.81
C GLY A 23 2.46 -8.77 -0.16
N SER A 24 1.20 -9.23 -0.12
CA SER A 24 0.72 -10.40 -0.87
C SER A 24 -0.11 -10.05 -2.10
N TRP A 25 -0.74 -8.87 -2.17
CA TRP A 25 -1.66 -8.56 -3.28
C TRP A 25 -0.98 -8.56 -4.65
N MET A 26 0.29 -8.14 -4.75
CA MET A 26 1.02 -8.08 -6.02
C MET A 26 1.43 -9.45 -6.56
N GLN A 27 1.37 -10.51 -5.75
CA GLN A 27 1.82 -11.84 -6.17
C GLN A 27 1.01 -12.37 -7.37
N ILE A 28 -0.21 -11.87 -7.57
CA ILE A 28 -1.04 -12.26 -8.72
C ILE A 28 -0.41 -11.91 -10.06
N VAL A 29 0.50 -10.92 -10.12
CA VAL A 29 1.19 -10.52 -11.36
C VAL A 29 1.99 -11.69 -11.96
N ASN A 30 2.47 -12.60 -11.11
CA ASN A 30 3.18 -13.81 -11.55
C ASN A 30 2.25 -14.89 -12.14
N HIS A 31 0.91 -14.70 -12.09
CA HIS A 31 -0.09 -15.71 -12.44
C HIS A 31 -1.09 -15.26 -13.52
N VAL A 32 -0.90 -14.06 -14.09
CA VAL A 32 -1.82 -13.44 -15.07
C VAL A 32 -1.34 -13.50 -16.53
N ASP A 33 -0.25 -14.21 -16.82
CA ASP A 33 0.25 -14.51 -18.18
C ASP A 33 0.28 -13.27 -19.11
N ASP A 34 -0.49 -13.28 -20.22
CA ASP A 34 -0.56 -12.21 -21.23
C ASP A 34 -1.58 -11.10 -20.90
N TYR A 35 -2.21 -11.15 -19.74
CA TYR A 35 -3.26 -10.23 -19.36
C TYR A 35 -2.68 -8.87 -18.94
N PRO A 36 -3.23 -7.73 -19.41
CA PRO A 36 -2.64 -6.43 -19.16
C PRO A 36 -2.71 -6.07 -17.67
N ILE A 37 -1.59 -5.59 -17.11
CA ILE A 37 -1.50 -5.13 -15.72
C ILE A 37 -2.52 -4.02 -15.42
N THR A 38 -2.77 -3.13 -16.37
CA THR A 38 -3.82 -2.10 -16.24
C THR A 38 -5.22 -2.71 -16.11
N GLY A 39 -5.47 -3.85 -16.77
CA GLY A 39 -6.68 -4.65 -16.57
C GLY A 39 -6.75 -5.31 -15.19
N VAL A 40 -5.62 -5.71 -14.61
CA VAL A 40 -5.57 -6.24 -13.24
C VAL A 40 -5.93 -5.15 -12.24
N ILE A 41 -5.33 -3.97 -12.39
CA ILE A 41 -5.57 -2.82 -11.52
C ILE A 41 -7.02 -2.34 -11.63
N PHE A 42 -7.59 -2.32 -12.84
CA PHE A 42 -9.00 -1.98 -13.06
C PHE A 42 -9.93 -2.87 -12.24
N TRP A 43 -9.78 -4.19 -12.33
CA TRP A 43 -10.60 -5.13 -11.56
C TRP A 43 -10.27 -5.12 -10.08
N LEU A 44 -9.00 -4.96 -9.69
CA LEU A 44 -8.57 -4.80 -8.30
C LEU A 44 -9.41 -3.71 -7.61
N TYR A 45 -9.42 -2.49 -8.16
CA TYR A 45 -10.15 -1.39 -7.53
C TYR A 45 -11.67 -1.50 -7.71
N GLY A 46 -12.15 -2.10 -8.80
CA GLY A 46 -13.57 -2.43 -8.96
C GLY A 46 -14.08 -3.38 -7.86
N PHE A 47 -13.38 -4.50 -7.65
CA PHE A 47 -13.71 -5.43 -6.57
C PHE A 47 -13.46 -4.84 -5.18
N SER A 48 -12.46 -3.97 -5.04
CA SER A 48 -12.20 -3.27 -3.78
C SER A 48 -13.38 -2.39 -3.37
N LEU A 49 -13.96 -1.64 -4.32
CA LEU A 49 -15.14 -0.83 -4.05
C LEU A 49 -16.33 -1.71 -3.63
N VAL A 50 -16.59 -2.80 -4.36
CA VAL A 50 -17.66 -3.75 -4.02
C VAL A 50 -17.45 -4.36 -2.63
N LEU A 51 -16.22 -4.79 -2.32
CA LEU A 51 -15.86 -5.34 -1.02
C LEU A 51 -16.13 -4.34 0.10
N VAL A 52 -15.62 -3.11 -0.04
CA VAL A 52 -15.77 -2.06 0.98
C VAL A 52 -17.22 -1.66 1.16
N LEU A 53 -17.99 -1.51 0.08
CA LEU A 53 -19.42 -1.22 0.16
C LEU A 53 -20.19 -2.38 0.81
N GLY A 54 -19.88 -3.63 0.45
CA GLY A 54 -20.49 -4.81 1.06
C GLY A 54 -20.25 -4.89 2.57
N VAL A 55 -19.00 -4.73 3.00
CA VAL A 55 -18.65 -4.69 4.43
C VAL A 55 -19.31 -3.50 5.12
N THR A 56 -19.36 -2.34 4.46
CA THR A 56 -20.03 -1.15 5.00
C THR A 56 -21.51 -1.38 5.20
N VAL A 57 -22.24 -1.94 4.24
CA VAL A 57 -23.68 -2.20 4.38
C VAL A 57 -23.95 -3.17 5.53
N VAL A 58 -23.12 -4.21 5.68
CA VAL A 58 -23.29 -5.21 6.75
C VAL A 58 -22.95 -4.63 8.13
N LEU A 59 -21.89 -3.84 8.24
CA LEU A 59 -21.38 -3.38 9.53
C LEU A 59 -21.87 -1.97 9.93
N ALA A 60 -22.33 -1.14 9.00
CA ALA A 60 -22.80 0.23 9.29
C ALA A 60 -23.88 0.29 10.38
N PRO A 61 -24.87 -0.63 10.47
CA PRO A 61 -25.85 -0.61 11.55
C PRO A 61 -25.23 -0.75 12.95
N VAL A 62 -24.10 -1.46 13.05
CA VAL A 62 -23.39 -1.71 14.33
C VAL A 62 -22.33 -0.64 14.61
N LEU A 63 -21.63 -0.18 13.58
CA LEU A 63 -20.47 0.71 13.70
C LEU A 63 -20.83 2.19 13.68
N MET A 64 -22.01 2.53 13.16
CA MET A 64 -22.53 3.89 13.04
C MET A 64 -24.00 3.95 13.50
N PRO A 65 -24.34 3.48 14.72
CA PRO A 65 -25.73 3.46 15.17
C PRO A 65 -26.27 4.90 15.24
N GLY A 66 -27.32 5.16 14.45
CA GLY A 66 -27.97 6.48 14.37
C GLY A 66 -27.23 7.54 13.56
N ALA A 67 -26.06 7.25 12.98
CA ALA A 67 -25.32 8.24 12.19
C ALA A 67 -25.89 8.31 10.76
N ASN A 68 -26.37 9.49 10.38
CA ASN A 68 -26.71 9.77 8.99
C ASN A 68 -25.42 10.07 8.22
N VAL A 69 -24.94 9.09 7.45
CA VAL A 69 -23.72 9.22 6.61
C VAL A 69 -23.79 10.46 5.73
N TRP A 70 -24.97 10.80 5.21
CA TRP A 70 -25.17 11.98 4.39
C TRP A 70 -24.97 13.27 5.17
N ALA A 71 -25.48 13.34 6.41
CA ALA A 71 -25.25 14.48 7.29
C ALA A 71 -23.76 14.65 7.60
N LEU A 72 -23.06 13.56 7.91
CA LEU A 72 -21.60 13.59 8.16
C LEU A 72 -20.81 14.12 6.97
N ILE A 73 -21.21 13.74 5.74
CA ILE A 73 -20.59 14.25 4.50
C ILE A 73 -20.85 15.74 4.33
N LEU A 74 -22.10 16.19 4.54
CA LEU A 74 -22.49 17.59 4.40
C LEU A 74 -21.88 18.50 5.47
N GLU A 75 -21.64 17.98 6.67
CA GLU A 75 -20.95 18.68 7.76
C GLU A 75 -19.44 18.81 7.50
N ASN A 76 -18.84 17.85 6.78
CA ASN A 76 -17.39 17.78 6.55
C ASN A 76 -17.01 17.66 5.06
N PRO A 77 -17.52 18.52 4.17
CA PRO A 77 -17.40 18.31 2.72
C PRO A 77 -15.95 18.40 2.23
N GLN A 78 -15.14 19.31 2.81
CA GLN A 78 -13.74 19.48 2.44
C GLN A 78 -12.89 18.27 2.86
N SER A 79 -13.11 17.75 4.08
CA SER A 79 -12.43 16.54 4.56
C SER A 79 -12.84 15.33 3.74
N CYS A 80 -14.13 15.19 3.41
CA CYS A 80 -14.61 14.11 2.53
C CYS A 80 -13.96 14.16 1.14
N LEU A 81 -13.87 15.36 0.54
CA LEU A 81 -13.20 15.55 -0.74
C LEU A 81 -11.70 15.20 -0.64
N LYS A 82 -11.02 15.64 0.41
CA LYS A 82 -9.59 15.34 0.64
C LYS A 82 -9.35 13.83 0.82
N ILE A 83 -10.24 13.12 1.51
CA ILE A 83 -10.16 11.65 1.65
C ILE A 83 -10.36 10.95 0.30
N LEU A 84 -11.37 11.38 -0.46
CA LEU A 84 -11.64 10.86 -1.81
C LEU A 84 -10.43 11.10 -2.73
N MET A 85 -9.87 12.32 -2.72
CA MET A 85 -8.64 12.64 -3.45
C MET A 85 -7.46 11.80 -2.98
N GLY A 86 -7.33 11.53 -1.68
CA GLY A 86 -6.30 10.65 -1.13
C GLY A 86 -6.36 9.25 -1.76
N GLY A 87 -7.54 8.65 -1.82
CA GLY A 87 -7.77 7.38 -2.51
C GLY A 87 -7.43 7.43 -4.00
N ALA A 88 -7.82 8.52 -4.68
CA ALA A 88 -7.55 8.72 -6.11
C ALA A 88 -6.06 8.85 -6.43
N LEU A 89 -5.33 9.66 -5.64
CA LEU A 89 -3.89 9.88 -5.79
C LEU A 89 -3.12 8.59 -5.51
N MET A 90 -3.47 7.86 -4.44
CA MET A 90 -2.84 6.59 -4.09
C MET A 90 -2.92 5.59 -5.24
N SER A 91 -4.11 5.40 -5.81
CA SER A 91 -4.34 4.38 -6.83
C SER A 91 -3.64 4.72 -8.15
N LEU A 92 -3.64 5.99 -8.55
CA LEU A 92 -2.87 6.47 -9.70
C LEU A 92 -1.36 6.33 -9.47
N GLY A 93 -0.89 6.66 -8.27
CA GLY A 93 0.51 6.49 -7.87
C GLY A 93 0.94 5.02 -7.97
N LEU A 94 0.12 4.09 -7.48
CA LEU A 94 0.36 2.65 -7.61
C LEU A 94 0.36 2.18 -9.07
N MET A 95 -0.58 2.66 -9.89
CA MET A 95 -0.63 2.33 -11.32
C MET A 95 0.63 2.80 -12.07
N PHE A 96 1.09 4.03 -11.81
CA PHE A 96 2.34 4.52 -12.40
C PHE A 96 3.55 3.77 -11.87
N ASN A 97 3.60 3.47 -10.58
CA ASN A 97 4.72 2.71 -9.98
C ASN A 97 4.90 1.36 -10.67
N LEU A 98 3.81 0.62 -10.90
CA LEU A 98 3.86 -0.66 -11.63
C LEU A 98 4.37 -0.53 -13.07
N THR A 99 4.07 0.58 -13.74
CA THR A 99 4.59 0.88 -15.09
C THR A 99 6.07 1.26 -15.07
N VAL A 100 6.53 1.90 -14.00
CA VAL A 100 7.92 2.31 -13.82
C VAL A 100 8.81 1.13 -13.42
N MET A 101 8.32 0.24 -12.56
CA MET A 101 9.04 -0.96 -12.09
C MET A 101 9.46 -1.90 -13.21
N SER A 102 8.72 -1.96 -14.32
CA SER A 102 9.12 -2.74 -15.50
C SER A 102 10.25 -2.11 -16.31
N SER A 103 10.63 -0.86 -16.01
CA SER A 103 11.44 -0.03 -16.89
C SER A 103 12.81 0.35 -16.28
N ILE A 104 12.89 0.54 -14.97
CA ILE A 104 14.10 0.96 -14.24
C ILE A 104 14.68 -0.22 -13.46
N GLY A 105 16.01 -0.30 -13.34
CA GLY A 105 16.65 -1.23 -12.42
C GLY A 105 16.03 -1.18 -11.03
N MET A 106 15.48 -2.31 -10.58
CA MET A 106 14.55 -2.38 -9.44
C MET A 106 15.03 -1.65 -8.18
N ILE A 107 16.33 -1.71 -7.87
CA ILE A 107 16.89 -1.09 -6.65
C ILE A 107 16.59 0.40 -6.58
N LEU A 108 16.79 1.14 -7.67
CA LEU A 108 16.68 2.59 -7.66
C LEU A 108 15.22 3.00 -7.46
N ALA A 109 14.31 2.36 -8.22
CA ALA A 109 12.88 2.60 -8.14
C ALA A 109 12.31 2.30 -6.75
N THR A 110 12.64 1.14 -6.17
CA THR A 110 12.12 0.71 -4.87
C THR A 110 12.74 1.49 -3.71
N THR A 111 14.06 1.73 -3.75
CA THR A 111 14.77 2.39 -2.65
C THR A 111 14.44 3.87 -2.59
N VAL A 112 14.65 4.60 -3.69
CA VAL A 112 14.47 6.06 -3.69
C VAL A 112 12.98 6.39 -3.56
N GLY A 113 12.14 5.75 -4.38
CA GLY A 113 10.70 5.99 -4.33
C GLY A 113 10.07 5.56 -3.00
N GLY A 114 10.47 4.39 -2.48
CA GLY A 114 10.01 3.89 -1.18
C GLY A 114 10.43 4.76 -0.01
N SER A 115 11.67 5.28 -0.01
CA SER A 115 12.18 6.17 1.04
C SER A 115 11.46 7.51 1.04
N ILE A 116 11.33 8.14 -0.14
CA ILE A 116 10.60 9.41 -0.29
C ILE A 116 9.15 9.25 0.14
N SER A 117 8.47 8.21 -0.35
CA SER A 117 7.08 7.93 0.02
C SER A 117 6.93 7.68 1.52
N THR A 118 7.91 7.04 2.17
CA THR A 118 7.88 6.79 3.62
C THR A 118 8.02 8.07 4.42
N VAL A 119 9.01 8.91 4.09
CA VAL A 119 9.21 10.21 4.76
C VAL A 119 8.01 11.13 4.53
N LEU A 120 7.52 11.24 3.29
CA LEU A 120 6.34 12.04 2.97
C LEU A 120 5.09 11.55 3.69
N GLY A 121 4.87 10.24 3.75
CA GLY A 121 3.70 9.65 4.42
C GLY A 121 3.67 9.92 5.91
N ILE A 122 4.82 9.79 6.58
CA ILE A 122 4.93 10.08 8.02
C ILE A 122 4.76 11.57 8.26
N GLY A 123 5.47 12.41 7.50
CA GLY A 123 5.37 13.86 7.61
C GLY A 123 3.94 14.37 7.38
N THR A 124 3.25 13.84 6.36
CA THR A 124 1.86 14.17 6.05
C THR A 124 0.92 13.74 7.16
N SER A 125 1.12 12.54 7.71
CA SER A 125 0.29 12.01 8.79
C SER A 125 0.43 12.87 10.04
N ILE A 126 1.65 13.13 10.50
CA ILE A 126 1.93 13.95 11.68
C ILE A 126 1.46 15.40 11.47
N ALA A 127 1.66 15.98 10.29
CA ALA A 127 1.20 17.33 9.99
C ALA A 127 -0.33 17.46 10.01
N THR A 128 -1.06 16.36 9.76
CA THR A 128 -2.54 16.37 9.69
C THR A 128 -3.18 15.97 11.01
N GLU A 129 -2.71 14.89 11.66
CA GLU A 129 -3.31 14.35 12.90
C GLU A 129 -2.59 14.76 14.19
N GLY A 130 -1.42 15.39 14.08
CA GLY A 130 -0.53 15.66 15.20
C GLY A 130 0.40 14.47 15.52
N LEU A 131 1.33 14.68 16.46
CA LEU A 131 2.28 13.65 16.89
C LEU A 131 1.58 12.65 17.83
N PRO A 132 1.50 11.35 17.49
CA PRO A 132 0.83 10.36 18.35
C PRO A 132 1.63 10.13 19.64
N GLY A 133 0.97 10.03 20.79
CA GLY A 133 1.62 9.70 22.07
C GLY A 133 2.51 10.81 22.66
N GLY A 134 2.47 12.02 22.11
CA GLY A 134 3.23 13.16 22.62
C GLY A 134 4.72 13.18 22.20
N PRO A 135 5.52 14.16 22.69
CA PRO A 135 6.88 14.43 22.19
C PRO A 135 7.86 13.24 22.30
N ALA A 136 7.65 12.36 23.27
CA ALA A 136 8.48 11.19 23.49
C ALA A 136 8.42 10.15 22.36
N SER A 137 7.42 10.23 21.46
CA SER A 137 7.26 9.30 20.34
C SER A 137 8.11 9.62 19.12
N LEU A 138 8.54 10.88 18.99
CA LEU A 138 9.28 11.34 17.83
C LEU A 138 10.60 10.58 17.61
N PRO A 139 11.44 10.33 18.64
CA PRO A 139 12.66 9.53 18.47
C PRO A 139 12.38 8.10 17.97
N PHE A 140 11.29 7.47 18.44
CA PHE A 140 10.92 6.11 18.04
C PHE A 140 10.37 6.05 16.62
N ILE A 141 9.59 7.04 16.22
CA ILE A 141 9.14 7.22 14.84
C ILE A 141 10.36 7.37 13.94
N ILE A 142 11.31 8.25 14.29
CA ILE A 142 12.54 8.47 13.51
C ILE A 142 13.38 7.19 13.42
N LEU A 143 13.66 6.56 14.56
CA LEU A 143 14.44 5.32 14.63
C LEU A 143 13.80 4.23 13.77
N THR A 144 12.50 4.01 13.92
CA THR A 144 11.80 2.96 13.17
C THR A 144 11.74 3.25 11.68
N THR A 145 11.55 4.52 11.32
CA THR A 145 11.62 4.97 9.92
C THR A 145 12.98 4.66 9.32
N ALA A 146 14.06 4.98 10.03
CA ALA A 146 15.42 4.68 9.60
C ALA A 146 15.62 3.16 9.43
N LEU A 147 15.18 2.35 10.40
CA LEU A 147 15.26 0.89 10.33
C LEU A 147 14.52 0.33 9.11
N PHE A 148 13.31 0.79 8.80
CA PHE A 148 12.57 0.33 7.64
C PHE A 148 13.17 0.79 6.31
N ILE A 149 13.70 2.01 6.23
CA ILE A 149 14.39 2.50 5.03
C ILE A 149 15.66 1.68 4.78
N ILE A 150 16.50 1.49 5.80
CA ILE A 150 17.74 0.70 5.69
C ILE A 150 17.40 -0.76 5.37
N GLY A 151 16.40 -1.34 6.04
CA GLY A 151 15.90 -2.68 5.76
C GLY A 151 15.46 -2.83 4.30
N SER A 152 14.65 -1.90 3.78
CA SER A 152 14.16 -1.90 2.40
C SER A 152 15.28 -1.71 1.37
N PHE A 153 16.30 -0.92 1.71
CA PHE A 153 17.50 -0.79 0.89
C PHE A 153 18.27 -2.11 0.84
N LEU A 154 18.51 -2.76 1.98
CA LEU A 154 19.24 -4.03 2.03
C LEU A 154 18.50 -5.15 1.28
N SER A 155 17.17 -5.22 1.34
CA SER A 155 16.41 -6.21 0.56
C SER A 155 16.53 -5.95 -0.94
N SER A 156 16.40 -4.69 -1.36
CA SER A 156 16.59 -4.29 -2.76
C SER A 156 18.01 -4.60 -3.24
N TYR A 157 19.02 -4.34 -2.41
CA TYR A 157 20.41 -4.65 -2.70
C TYR A 157 20.66 -6.17 -2.78
N ALA A 158 20.07 -6.97 -1.88
CA ALA A 158 20.15 -8.42 -1.94
C ALA A 158 19.56 -8.98 -3.25
N SER A 159 18.41 -8.47 -3.70
CA SER A 159 17.80 -8.84 -4.98
C SER A 159 18.73 -8.54 -6.16
N HIS A 160 19.43 -7.41 -6.13
CA HIS A 160 20.41 -7.09 -7.17
C HIS A 160 21.64 -7.98 -7.15
N CYS A 161 22.19 -8.28 -5.98
CA CYS A 161 23.31 -9.22 -5.89
C CYS A 161 22.91 -10.60 -6.42
N ARG A 162 21.71 -11.08 -6.09
CA ARG A 162 21.13 -12.31 -6.66
C ARG A 162 21.05 -12.24 -8.19
N ASP A 163 20.53 -11.15 -8.75
CA ASP A 163 20.36 -11.01 -10.20
C ASP A 163 21.72 -11.00 -10.93
N LYS A 164 22.73 -10.35 -10.33
CA LYS A 164 24.11 -10.33 -10.81
C LYS A 164 24.75 -11.72 -10.77
N GLU A 165 24.59 -12.46 -9.68
CA GLU A 165 25.12 -13.82 -9.51
C GLU A 165 24.51 -14.81 -10.50
N ARG A 166 23.25 -14.60 -10.89
CA ARG A 166 22.55 -15.45 -11.87
C ARG A 166 22.80 -15.07 -13.33
N GLY A 167 23.64 -14.08 -13.60
CA GLY A 167 23.86 -13.57 -14.97
C GLY A 167 22.60 -12.93 -15.58
N ASN A 168 21.56 -12.69 -14.78
CA ASN A 168 20.28 -12.12 -15.21
C ASN A 168 20.27 -10.59 -15.16
N SER A 169 21.45 -9.96 -15.16
CA SER A 169 21.65 -8.50 -15.18
C SER A 169 20.85 -7.78 -16.27
N SER A 170 20.34 -8.51 -17.27
CA SER A 170 19.61 -8.01 -18.45
C SER A 170 18.08 -8.10 -18.36
N LYS A 171 17.47 -8.85 -17.42
CA LYS A 171 16.01 -9.03 -17.43
C LYS A 171 15.22 -7.87 -16.85
N HIS A 172 15.83 -6.99 -16.05
CA HIS A 172 15.17 -5.81 -15.45
C HIS A 172 16.05 -4.56 -15.67
N GLY A 173 16.01 -4.04 -16.89
CA GLY A 173 16.45 -2.68 -17.26
C GLY A 173 17.93 -2.36 -17.09
N THR A 174 18.75 -2.68 -18.10
CA THR A 174 20.07 -2.05 -18.33
C THR A 174 19.97 -0.71 -19.08
N GLY A 175 18.75 -0.22 -19.32
CA GLY A 175 18.54 1.07 -19.97
C GLY A 175 19.10 2.20 -19.11
N ALA A 176 19.78 3.16 -19.75
CA ALA A 176 20.21 4.38 -19.07
C ALA A 176 19.02 5.02 -18.35
N VAL A 177 19.19 5.34 -17.07
CA VAL A 177 18.17 6.04 -16.28
C VAL A 177 17.90 7.37 -16.95
N THR A 178 16.74 7.50 -17.60
CA THR A 178 16.36 8.74 -18.28
C THR A 178 15.81 9.76 -17.29
N GLY A 179 15.95 11.06 -17.57
CA GLY A 179 15.34 12.10 -16.73
C GLY A 179 13.82 11.91 -16.58
N LYS A 180 13.14 11.45 -17.63
CA LYS A 180 11.70 11.12 -17.62
C LYS A 180 11.35 10.04 -16.58
N MET A 181 12.19 9.02 -16.46
CA MET A 181 12.03 7.95 -15.47
C MET A 181 12.15 8.46 -14.03
N LEU A 182 13.14 9.32 -13.77
CA LEU A 182 13.30 9.95 -12.45
C LEU A 182 12.08 10.82 -12.09
N VAL A 183 11.58 11.60 -13.04
CA VAL A 183 10.36 12.41 -12.84
C VAL A 183 9.16 11.51 -12.53
N LEU A 184 8.98 10.40 -13.27
CA LEU A 184 7.88 9.46 -13.02
C LEU A 184 7.98 8.77 -11.66
N MET A 185 9.20 8.43 -11.21
CA MET A 185 9.43 7.89 -9.86
C MET A 185 9.08 8.89 -8.75
N LEU A 186 9.52 10.14 -8.91
CA LEU A 186 9.22 11.20 -7.95
C LEU A 186 7.71 11.45 -7.89
N LEU A 187 7.09 11.57 -9.06
CA LEU A 187 5.64 11.74 -9.18
C LEU A 187 4.89 10.56 -8.55
N SER A 188 5.26 9.31 -8.84
CA SER A 188 4.60 8.15 -8.23
C SER A 188 4.75 8.15 -6.71
N SER A 189 5.92 8.55 -6.19
CA SER A 189 6.17 8.62 -4.74
C SER A 189 5.30 9.67 -4.05
N ILE A 190 5.10 10.81 -4.70
CA ILE A 190 4.18 11.86 -4.25
C ILE A 190 2.73 11.40 -4.33
N LEU A 191 2.33 10.73 -5.41
CA LEU A 191 0.96 10.27 -5.60
C LEU A 191 0.57 9.16 -4.62
N VAL A 192 1.47 8.20 -4.35
CA VAL A 192 1.26 7.15 -3.35
C VAL A 192 1.03 7.73 -1.95
N ASN A 193 1.53 8.93 -1.66
CA ASN A 193 1.25 9.67 -0.43
C ASN A 193 -0.26 9.96 -0.22
N GLY A 194 -1.08 9.81 -1.27
CA GLY A 194 -2.54 9.89 -1.17
C GLY A 194 -3.13 9.00 -0.07
N TRP A 195 -2.51 7.86 0.22
CA TRP A 195 -2.92 7.02 1.36
C TRP A 195 -2.84 7.81 2.67
N ALA A 196 -1.66 8.36 2.99
CA ALA A 196 -1.45 9.13 4.21
C ALA A 196 -2.34 10.36 4.28
N ILE A 197 -2.53 11.08 3.16
CA ILE A 197 -3.44 12.24 3.07
C ILE A 197 -4.86 11.85 3.50
N GLY A 198 -5.41 10.77 2.92
CA GLY A 198 -6.77 10.35 3.19
C GLY A 198 -6.96 9.79 4.60
N THR A 199 -6.08 8.90 5.04
CA THR A 199 -6.23 8.23 6.34
C THR A 199 -5.98 9.16 7.51
N SER A 200 -5.00 10.06 7.41
CA SER A 200 -4.73 11.04 8.47
C SER A 200 -5.80 12.12 8.55
N GLU A 201 -6.39 12.54 7.43
CA GLU A 201 -7.54 13.46 7.46
C GLU A 201 -8.74 12.84 8.16
N GLY A 202 -9.09 11.60 7.80
CA GLY A 202 -10.20 10.88 8.45
C GLY A 202 -9.95 10.69 9.95
N THR A 203 -8.71 10.32 10.32
CA THR A 203 -8.33 10.13 11.72
C THR A 203 -8.33 11.44 12.51
N ALA A 204 -7.75 12.52 11.96
CA ALA A 204 -7.67 13.83 12.60
C ALA A 204 -9.05 14.45 12.86
N LYS A 205 -10.01 14.21 11.96
CA LYS A 205 -11.39 14.67 12.09
C LYS A 205 -12.27 13.74 12.92
N GLY A 206 -11.74 12.62 13.41
CA GLY A 206 -12.52 11.61 14.13
C GLY A 206 -13.66 11.04 13.29
N MET A 207 -13.49 10.99 11.96
CA MET A 207 -14.49 10.44 11.06
C MET A 207 -14.60 8.92 11.27
N PRO A 208 -15.81 8.35 11.14
CA PRO A 208 -15.98 6.91 11.23
C PRO A 208 -15.05 6.19 10.24
N PRO A 209 -14.25 5.20 10.68
CA PRO A 209 -13.32 4.45 9.83
C PRO A 209 -13.99 3.87 8.58
N VAL A 210 -15.24 3.43 8.73
CA VAL A 210 -16.07 2.91 7.63
C VAL A 210 -16.31 3.98 6.54
N LEU A 211 -16.58 5.23 6.91
CA LEU A 211 -16.76 6.32 5.97
C LEU A 211 -15.43 6.67 5.29
N THR A 212 -14.35 6.74 6.06
CA THR A 212 -13.00 7.01 5.55
C THR A 212 -12.62 5.98 4.48
N VAL A 213 -12.77 4.67 4.76
CA VAL A 213 -12.42 3.63 3.78
C VAL A 213 -13.33 3.63 2.55
N VAL A 214 -14.63 3.93 2.69
CA VAL A 214 -15.56 4.04 1.55
C VAL A 214 -15.16 5.19 0.62
N LEU A 215 -14.87 6.37 1.18
CA LEU A 215 -14.44 7.53 0.40
C LEU A 215 -13.10 7.26 -0.32
N MET A 216 -12.15 6.62 0.37
CA MET A 216 -10.89 6.22 -0.26
C MET A 216 -11.11 5.20 -1.38
N ALA A 217 -11.89 4.14 -1.16
CA ALA A 217 -12.19 3.13 -2.16
C ALA A 217 -12.89 3.72 -3.38
N THR A 218 -13.82 4.65 -3.16
CA THR A 218 -14.53 5.37 -4.22
C THR A 218 -13.56 6.21 -5.03
N GLY A 219 -12.73 7.01 -4.38
CA GLY A 219 -11.71 7.81 -5.07
C GLY A 219 -10.72 6.96 -5.86
N SER A 220 -10.25 5.85 -5.27
CA SER A 220 -9.34 4.92 -5.93
C SER A 220 -9.96 4.29 -7.18
N PHE A 221 -11.22 3.86 -7.10
CA PHE A 221 -11.93 3.27 -8.24
C PHE A 221 -12.19 4.29 -9.33
N LEU A 222 -12.71 5.48 -9.00
CA LEU A 222 -13.07 6.49 -10.00
C LEU A 222 -11.85 6.93 -10.83
N SER A 223 -10.71 7.17 -10.17
CA SER A 223 -9.49 7.60 -10.88
C SER A 223 -8.95 6.50 -11.80
N VAL A 224 -8.89 5.26 -11.32
CA VAL A 224 -8.42 4.12 -12.11
C VAL A 224 -9.39 3.77 -13.22
N ALA A 225 -10.70 3.78 -12.97
CA ALA A 225 -11.72 3.51 -13.97
C ALA A 225 -11.64 4.53 -15.10
N LEU A 226 -11.49 5.82 -14.79
CA LEU A 226 -11.34 6.87 -15.80
C LEU A 226 -10.10 6.65 -16.68
N VAL A 227 -8.92 6.49 -16.06
CA VAL A 227 -7.65 6.32 -16.80
C VAL A 227 -7.67 5.02 -17.62
N SER A 228 -8.12 3.92 -17.02
CA SER A 228 -8.19 2.62 -17.68
C SER A 228 -9.21 2.62 -18.82
N ALA A 229 -10.39 3.23 -18.65
CA ALA A 229 -11.39 3.29 -19.69
C ALA A 229 -10.90 4.05 -20.94
N ILE A 230 -10.16 5.16 -20.74
CA ILE A 230 -9.51 5.89 -21.83
C ILE A 230 -8.49 4.99 -22.53
N GLU A 231 -7.62 4.31 -21.78
CA GLU A 231 -6.60 3.42 -22.33
C GLU A 231 -7.22 2.25 -23.11
N PHE A 232 -8.18 1.54 -22.51
CA PHE A 232 -8.81 0.37 -23.11
C PHE A 232 -9.59 0.71 -24.37
N THR A 233 -10.19 1.90 -24.42
CA THR A 233 -10.88 2.39 -25.61
C THR A 233 -9.90 2.73 -26.72
N ARG A 234 -8.83 3.48 -26.42
CA ARG A 234 -7.81 3.87 -27.42
C ARG A 234 -7.05 2.67 -27.97
N LYS A 235 -6.72 1.69 -27.11
CA LYS A 235 -6.00 0.47 -27.50
C LYS A 235 -6.93 -0.68 -27.94
N LYS A 236 -8.25 -0.48 -27.93
CA LYS A 236 -9.27 -1.50 -28.25
C LYS A 236 -9.15 -2.79 -27.41
N GLN A 237 -8.78 -2.67 -26.14
CA GLN A 237 -8.47 -3.80 -25.24
C GLN A 237 -9.66 -4.30 -24.40
N TRP A 238 -10.85 -3.72 -24.54
CA TRP A 238 -12.04 -4.11 -23.75
C TRP A 238 -12.34 -5.62 -23.78
N ARG A 239 -12.20 -6.28 -24.94
CA ARG A 239 -12.42 -7.73 -25.04
C ARG A 239 -11.43 -8.53 -24.19
N GLN A 240 -10.17 -8.09 -24.15
CA GLN A 240 -9.12 -8.73 -23.37
C GLN A 240 -9.36 -8.52 -21.87
N VAL A 241 -9.62 -7.29 -21.44
CA VAL A 241 -9.82 -6.93 -20.01
C VAL A 241 -11.09 -7.57 -19.43
N LEU A 242 -12.17 -7.65 -20.21
CA LEU A 242 -13.41 -8.31 -19.78
C LEU A 242 -13.32 -9.85 -19.91
N CYS A 243 -12.19 -10.38 -20.37
CA CYS A 243 -11.97 -11.81 -20.64
C CYS A 243 -13.08 -12.40 -21.53
N LEU A 244 -13.50 -11.69 -22.58
CA LEU A 244 -14.53 -12.20 -23.51
C LEU A 244 -13.92 -13.29 -24.40
N GLY A 245 -14.47 -14.49 -24.34
CA GLY A 245 -13.92 -15.66 -25.07
C GLY A 245 -12.62 -16.22 -24.49
N ARG A 246 -12.28 -15.90 -23.23
CA ARG A 246 -11.08 -16.39 -22.52
C ARG A 246 -11.44 -16.81 -21.09
N PRO A 247 -10.61 -17.65 -20.43
CA PRO A 247 -10.82 -18.01 -19.02
C PRO A 247 -10.88 -16.77 -18.11
N LYS A 248 -11.78 -16.77 -17.13
CA LYS A 248 -11.96 -15.66 -16.17
C LYS A 248 -10.91 -15.63 -15.05
N LYS A 249 -9.88 -16.47 -15.12
CA LYS A 249 -8.80 -16.57 -14.12
C LYS A 249 -8.21 -15.20 -13.73
N PRO A 250 -7.89 -14.27 -14.66
CA PRO A 250 -7.34 -12.97 -14.29
C PRO A 250 -8.30 -12.11 -13.45
N ILE A 251 -9.60 -12.20 -13.71
CA ILE A 251 -10.64 -11.48 -12.95
C ILE A 251 -10.73 -12.04 -11.52
N VAL A 252 -10.74 -13.37 -11.37
CA VAL A 252 -10.76 -14.03 -10.06
C VAL A 252 -9.49 -13.68 -9.25
N LEU A 253 -8.32 -13.73 -9.89
CA LEU A 253 -7.07 -13.32 -9.24
C LEU A 253 -7.11 -11.85 -8.82
N SER A 254 -7.69 -10.98 -9.64
CA SER A 254 -7.87 -9.56 -9.29
C SER A 254 -8.82 -9.38 -8.10
N ALA A 255 -9.85 -10.21 -7.95
CA ALA A 255 -10.73 -10.20 -6.78
C ALA A 255 -10.01 -10.66 -5.50
N ILE A 256 -9.17 -11.70 -5.58
CA ILE A 256 -8.31 -12.14 -4.47
C ILE A 256 -7.34 -11.01 -4.08
N SER A 257 -6.73 -10.39 -5.08
CA SER A 257 -5.83 -9.26 -4.87
C SER A 257 -6.55 -8.06 -4.25
N ALA A 258 -7.80 -7.80 -4.61
CA ALA A 258 -8.62 -6.76 -4.00
C ALA A 258 -8.89 -7.05 -2.52
N CYS A 259 -9.17 -8.32 -2.17
CA CYS A 259 -9.28 -8.75 -0.78
C CYS A 259 -7.99 -8.49 -0.01
N CYS A 260 -6.84 -8.81 -0.59
CA CYS A 260 -5.54 -8.54 0.04
C CYS A 260 -5.25 -7.02 0.15
N HIS A 261 -5.49 -6.26 -0.91
CA HIS A 261 -5.15 -4.84 -0.95
C HIS A 261 -6.11 -4.00 -0.10
N TYR A 262 -7.39 -3.96 -0.47
CA TYR A 262 -8.37 -3.12 0.24
C TYR A 262 -8.95 -3.79 1.48
N GLY A 263 -8.91 -5.11 1.60
CA GLY A 263 -9.17 -5.76 2.89
C GLY A 263 -8.10 -5.38 3.92
N GLY A 264 -6.83 -5.31 3.51
CA GLY A 264 -5.76 -4.73 4.34
C GLY A 264 -6.03 -3.26 4.70
N ASN A 265 -6.45 -2.45 3.72
CA ASN A 265 -6.82 -1.05 3.96
C ASN A 265 -7.95 -0.93 5.00
N LEU A 266 -8.98 -1.75 4.87
CA LEU A 266 -10.13 -1.77 5.78
C LEU A 266 -9.67 -2.10 7.20
N ILE A 267 -8.95 -3.21 7.38
CA ILE A 267 -8.45 -3.64 8.70
C ILE A 267 -7.55 -2.56 9.33
N SER A 268 -6.65 -1.99 8.52
CA SER A 268 -5.74 -0.94 8.96
C SER A 268 -6.46 0.34 9.38
N ILE A 269 -7.42 0.84 8.58
CA ILE A 269 -8.18 2.06 8.86
C ILE A 269 -9.04 1.89 10.12
N TYR A 270 -9.64 0.71 10.32
CA TYR A 270 -10.41 0.42 11.52
C TYR A 270 -9.57 0.34 12.79
N SER A 271 -8.26 0.09 12.66
CA SER A 271 -7.32 0.05 13.78
C SER A 271 -6.82 1.45 14.16
N MET A 272 -6.88 2.44 13.24
CA MET A 272 -6.35 3.79 13.43
C MET A 272 -6.95 4.58 14.60
N PRO A 273 -8.22 4.41 15.03
CA PRO A 273 -8.70 5.06 16.25
C PRO A 273 -7.88 4.69 17.50
N ALA A 274 -7.33 3.48 17.57
CA ALA A 274 -6.47 3.05 18.67
C ALA A 274 -4.98 3.36 18.41
N ILE A 275 -4.50 3.15 17.19
CA ILE A 275 -3.05 3.27 16.89
C ILE A 275 -2.63 4.60 16.23
N SER A 276 -3.54 5.42 15.73
CA SER A 276 -3.32 6.59 14.83
C SER A 276 -2.92 6.20 13.40
N ALA A 277 -3.12 7.11 12.44
CA ALA A 277 -2.74 6.87 11.04
C ALA A 277 -1.22 6.77 10.89
N THR A 278 -0.45 7.57 11.63
CA THR A 278 1.02 7.58 11.60
C THR A 278 1.60 6.23 12.00
N ILE A 279 1.18 5.66 13.13
CA ILE A 279 1.67 4.34 13.58
C ILE A 279 1.17 3.24 12.65
N SER A 280 -0.07 3.33 12.18
CA SER A 280 -0.61 2.38 11.22
C SER A 280 0.18 2.37 9.91
N PHE A 281 0.55 3.55 9.40
CA PHE A 281 1.39 3.70 8.20
C PHE A 281 2.78 3.09 8.39
N LEU A 282 3.40 3.34 9.54
CA LEU A 282 4.71 2.79 9.87
C LEU A 282 4.68 1.26 10.00
N LEU A 283 3.74 0.70 10.75
CA LEU A 283 3.54 -0.74 10.84
C LEU A 283 3.29 -1.34 9.45
N GLY A 284 2.57 -0.62 8.60
CA GLY A 284 2.35 -0.97 7.19
C GLY A 284 3.63 -1.14 6.36
N LYS A 285 4.74 -0.48 6.72
CA LYS A 285 6.03 -0.65 6.05
C LYS A 285 6.62 -2.05 6.24
N SER A 286 6.14 -2.80 7.24
CA SER A 286 6.46 -4.23 7.37
C SER A 286 5.92 -5.09 6.22
N ALA A 287 5.05 -4.57 5.34
CA ALA A 287 4.62 -5.26 4.12
C ALA A 287 5.81 -5.69 3.24
N ALA A 288 6.93 -4.97 3.30
CA ALA A 288 8.16 -5.34 2.61
C ALA A 288 8.72 -6.71 3.06
N LEU A 289 8.57 -7.08 4.34
CA LEU A 289 8.96 -8.41 4.84
C LEU A 289 8.18 -9.52 4.15
N TRP A 290 6.89 -9.32 3.96
CA TRP A 290 6.03 -10.31 3.34
C TRP A 290 6.36 -10.49 1.86
N THR A 291 6.72 -9.41 1.16
CA THR A 291 7.27 -9.51 -0.20
C THR A 291 8.56 -10.33 -0.23
N ILE A 292 9.45 -10.15 0.76
CA ILE A 292 10.67 -10.96 0.90
C ILE A 292 10.32 -12.44 1.12
N PHE A 293 9.36 -12.73 2.01
CA PHE A 293 8.93 -14.11 2.27
C PHE A 293 8.36 -14.79 1.03
N TRP A 294 7.58 -14.07 0.22
CA TRP A 294 7.14 -14.58 -1.08
C TRP A 294 8.32 -14.87 -2.01
N GLY A 295 9.30 -13.98 -2.10
CA GLY A 295 10.51 -14.23 -2.91
C GLY A 295 11.29 -15.46 -2.43
N VAL A 296 11.37 -15.70 -1.12
CA VAL A 296 11.97 -16.92 -0.57
C VAL A 296 11.12 -18.16 -0.88
N PHE A 297 9.80 -18.07 -0.73
CA PHE A 297 8.85 -19.14 -1.03
C PHE A 297 8.92 -19.59 -2.50
N TYR A 298 9.00 -18.62 -3.43
CA TYR A 298 9.22 -18.88 -4.86
C TYR A 298 10.65 -19.29 -5.20
N LYS A 299 11.51 -19.53 -4.20
CA LYS A 299 12.90 -19.95 -4.34
C LYS A 299 13.76 -18.97 -5.14
N GLU A 300 13.39 -17.68 -5.13
CA GLU A 300 14.15 -16.64 -5.84
C GLU A 300 15.58 -16.53 -5.31
N PHE A 301 15.80 -16.76 -4.02
CA PHE A 301 17.13 -16.72 -3.38
C PHE A 301 17.79 -18.11 -3.27
N SER A 302 17.26 -19.14 -3.93
CA SER A 302 17.90 -20.45 -3.96
C SER A 302 19.22 -20.41 -4.76
N GLY A 303 20.29 -20.98 -4.22
CA GLY A 303 21.60 -21.06 -4.88
C GLY A 303 22.42 -19.76 -4.90
N VAL A 304 22.01 -18.71 -4.19
CA VAL A 304 22.80 -17.47 -4.06
C VAL A 304 23.96 -17.62 -3.09
N SER A 305 24.96 -16.75 -3.21
CA SER A 305 26.13 -16.74 -2.33
C SER A 305 25.75 -16.52 -0.86
N ALA A 306 26.60 -17.02 0.05
CA ALA A 306 26.43 -16.79 1.48
C ALA A 306 26.46 -15.30 1.85
N LYS A 307 27.13 -14.46 1.05
CA LYS A 307 27.14 -13.00 1.22
C LYS A 307 25.75 -12.41 0.94
N THR A 308 25.16 -12.74 -0.20
CA THR A 308 23.81 -12.27 -0.59
C THR A 308 22.75 -12.74 0.40
N ARG A 309 22.85 -13.99 0.86
CA ARG A 309 21.96 -14.53 1.90
C ARG A 309 22.07 -13.78 3.24
N ARG A 310 23.28 -13.40 3.67
CA ARG A 310 23.47 -12.60 4.89
C ARG A 310 22.86 -11.21 4.79
N ILE A 311 22.99 -10.55 3.64
CA ILE A 311 22.38 -9.23 3.39
C ILE A 311 20.85 -9.32 3.53
N LEU A 312 20.24 -10.36 2.96
CA LEU A 312 18.80 -10.59 3.08
C LEU A 312 18.38 -10.79 4.55
N TRP A 313 19.13 -11.58 5.32
CA TRP A 313 18.83 -11.79 6.74
C TRP A 313 18.98 -10.52 7.58
N TYR A 314 19.98 -9.67 7.31
CA TYR A 314 20.08 -8.37 7.97
C TYR A 314 18.90 -7.45 7.63
N SER A 315 18.44 -7.45 6.37
CA SER A 315 17.21 -6.74 5.99
C SER A 315 16.01 -7.21 6.80
N ILE A 316 15.82 -8.53 6.92
CA ILE A 316 14.71 -9.11 7.70
C ILE A 316 14.82 -8.71 9.17
N ALA A 317 16.01 -8.82 9.76
CA ALA A 317 16.24 -8.46 11.16
C ALA A 317 15.91 -6.98 11.44
N LEU A 318 16.33 -6.06 10.56
CA LEU A 318 16.04 -4.62 10.74
C LEU A 318 14.54 -4.32 10.73
N HIS A 319 13.77 -4.94 9.84
CA HIS A 319 12.32 -4.76 9.83
C HIS A 319 11.66 -5.34 11.09
N ILE A 320 12.10 -6.52 11.57
CA ILE A 320 11.59 -7.11 12.81
C ILE A 320 11.88 -6.20 14.00
N VAL A 321 13.12 -5.69 14.12
CA VAL A 321 13.50 -4.74 15.17
C VAL A 321 12.66 -3.46 15.08
N GLY A 322 12.40 -2.95 13.87
CA GLY A 322 11.51 -1.81 13.65
C GLY A 322 10.08 -2.05 14.14
N ILE A 323 9.49 -3.21 13.81
CA ILE A 323 8.15 -3.60 14.30
C ILE A 323 8.13 -3.64 15.83
N ILE A 324 9.12 -4.29 16.44
CA ILE A 324 9.25 -4.43 17.90
C ILE A 324 9.36 -3.04 18.55
N ALA A 325 10.22 -2.16 18.02
CA ALA A 325 10.40 -0.82 18.55
C ALA A 325 9.09 -0.01 18.58
N LEU A 326 8.26 -0.12 17.55
CA LEU A 326 6.94 0.52 17.51
C LEU A 326 5.93 -0.12 18.46
N ALA A 327 5.91 -1.44 18.56
CA ALA A 327 4.97 -2.17 19.40
C ALA A 327 5.20 -1.87 20.88
N PHE A 328 6.46 -1.78 21.34
CA PHE A 328 6.78 -1.49 22.74
C PHE A 328 6.61 -0.01 23.12
N PHE A 329 6.77 0.91 22.16
CA PHE A 329 6.69 2.33 22.48
C PHE A 329 5.27 2.81 22.81
N LYS A 330 4.23 2.25 22.18
CA LYS A 330 2.84 2.68 22.42
C LYS A 330 2.16 2.00 23.63
N VAL A 331 2.85 1.05 24.25
CA VAL A 331 2.39 0.32 25.45
C VAL A 331 2.72 1.09 26.75
N ASN A 332 3.44 2.21 26.66
CA ASN A 332 3.72 3.13 27.77
C ASN A 332 3.25 4.56 27.44
#